data_AF-A0A7C3EUF3-F1
#
_entry.id   AF-A0A7C3EUF3-F1
#
_cell.length_a   1.000
_cell.length_b   1.000
_cell.length_c   1.000
_cell.angle_alpha   90.00
_cell.angle_beta   90.00
_cell.angle_gamma   90.00
#
_symmetry.space_group_name_H-M   'P 1'
#
loop_
_entity.id
_entity.type
_entity.pdbx_description
1 polymer ?
#
loop_
_entity_poly.entity_id
_entity_poly.type
_entity_poly.pdbx_seq_one_letter_code
_entity_poly.pdbx_strand_id
1 'polypeptide(L)' 'MKQIYSTRQAAEKLGLSPDHIKLLARKGLIKAQKIGHDWAILDLNYTRKRKPKEKRK' A
#
# COMPACT_ATOMS: atom_id res chain seq x y z
N MET A 1 14.95 -10.40 10.36
CA MET A 1 15.28 -9.59 9.16
C MET A 1 14.06 -8.75 8.81
N LYS A 2 14.21 -7.43 8.67
CA LYS A 2 13.10 -6.53 8.34
C LYS A 2 13.02 -6.44 6.80
N GLN A 3 12.05 -7.12 6.19
CA GLN A 3 11.86 -7.08 4.74
C GLN A 3 11.22 -5.75 4.34
N ILE A 4 11.92 -5.01 3.49
CA ILE A 4 11.41 -3.79 2.85
C ILE A 4 10.81 -4.22 1.51
N TYR A 5 9.55 -3.89 1.28
CA TYR A 5 8.88 -4.14 0.02
C TYR A 5 8.83 -2.87 -0.81
N SER A 6 9.16 -2.98 -2.09
CA SER A 6 8.86 -1.90 -3.05
C SER A 6 7.34 -1.78 -3.22
N THR A 7 6.90 -0.60 -3.66
CA THR A 7 5.49 -0.31 -3.95
C THR A 7 4.80 -1.40 -4.79
N ARG A 8 5.52 -1.97 -5.77
CA ARG A 8 5.03 -3.02 -6.66
C ARG A 8 4.86 -4.38 -5.97
N GLN A 9 5.85 -4.81 -5.19
CA GLN A 9 5.76 -6.06 -4.42
C GLN A 9 4.66 -5.99 -3.36
N ALA A 10 4.52 -4.83 -2.71
CA ALA A 10 3.46 -4.61 -1.73
C ALA A 10 2.07 -4.66 -2.36
N ALA A 11 1.93 -4.07 -3.55
CA ALA A 11 0.70 -4.12 -4.34
C ALA A 11 0.29 -5.57 -4.66
N GLU A 12 1.22 -6.40 -5.13
CA GLU A 12 0.96 -7.81 -5.44
C GLU A 12 0.57 -8.61 -4.20
N LYS A 13 1.27 -8.42 -3.07
CA LYS A 13 0.95 -9.11 -1.81
C LYS A 13 -0.41 -8.70 -1.22
N LEU A 14 -0.79 -7.43 -1.35
CA LEU A 14 -2.06 -6.91 -0.83
C LEU A 14 -3.22 -7.05 -1.82
N GLY A 15 -2.95 -7.44 -3.07
CA GLY A 15 -3.96 -7.43 -4.14
C GLY A 15 -4.49 -6.02 -4.43
N LEU A 16 -3.65 -5.00 -4.25
CA LEU A 16 -3.99 -3.59 -4.46
C LEU A 16 -3.18 -3.01 -5.62
N SER A 17 -3.63 -1.90 -6.19
CA SER A 17 -2.85 -1.19 -7.19
C SER A 17 -1.64 -0.47 -6.55
N PRO A 18 -0.50 -0.35 -7.24
CA PRO A 18 0.67 0.39 -6.75
C PRO A 18 0.33 1.83 -6.36
N ASP A 19 -0.52 2.50 -7.12
CA ASP A 19 -0.97 3.86 -6.81
C ASP A 19 -1.83 3.93 -5.53
N HIS A 20 -2.59 2.87 -5.27
CA HIS A 20 -3.33 2.74 -4.01
C HIS A 20 -2.36 2.58 -2.84
N ILE A 21 -1.31 1.76 -2.98
CA ILE A 21 -0.25 1.61 -1.97
C ILE A 21 0.43 2.96 -1.69
N LYS A 22 0.82 3.72 -2.73
CA LYS A 22 1.39 5.07 -2.56
C LYS A 22 0.44 6.00 -1.82
N LEU A 23 -0.86 5.94 -2.14
CA LEU A 23 -1.87 6.76 -1.48
C LEU A 23 -1.99 6.39 0.01
N LEU A 24 -1.97 5.11 0.35
CA LEU A 24 -1.99 4.64 1.74
C LEU A 24 -0.74 5.08 2.50
N ALA A 25 0.42 4.98 1.85
CA ALA A 25 1.70 5.41 2.39
C ALA A 25 1.71 6.93 2.65
N ARG A 26 1.23 7.74 1.70
CA ARG A 26 1.06 9.20 1.84
C ARG A 26 0.07 9.58 2.96
N LYS A 27 -0.95 8.75 3.18
CA LYS A 27 -1.94 8.94 4.25
C LYS A 27 -1.48 8.43 5.61
N GLY A 28 -0.33 7.78 5.70
CA GLY A 28 0.15 7.15 6.94
C GLY A 28 -0.69 5.97 7.41
N LEU A 29 -1.48 5.37 6.51
CA LEU A 29 -2.32 4.20 6.83
C LEU A 29 -1.53 2.89 6.87
N ILE A 30 -0.35 2.89 6.27
CA ILE A 30 0.61 1.78 6.29
C ILE A 30 1.98 2.32 6.67
N LYS A 31 2.80 1.49 7.32
CA LYS A 31 4.18 1.91 7.62
C LYS A 31 4.99 1.87 6.34
N ALA A 32 5.36 3.04 5.86
CA ALA A 32 6.17 3.23 4.68
C ALA A 32 7.15 4.38 4.91
N GLN A 33 8.30 4.32 4.25
CA GLN A 33 9.30 5.37 4.25
C GLN A 33 9.47 5.90 2.84
N LYS A 34 9.42 7.22 2.68
CA LYS A 34 9.66 7.87 1.40
C LYS A 34 11.16 7.90 1.14
N ILE A 35 11.60 7.33 0.02
CA ILE A 35 12.99 7.31 -0.41
C ILE A 35 13.06 8.00 -1.77
N GLY A 36 13.38 9.30 -1.77
CA GLY A 36 13.39 10.12 -2.97
C GLY A 36 12.00 10.19 -3.63
N HIS A 37 11.88 9.63 -4.84
CA HIS A 37 10.61 9.54 -5.58
C HIS A 37 9.82 8.26 -5.25
N ASP A 38 10.45 7.25 -4.63
CA ASP A 38 9.82 5.94 -4.37
C ASP A 38 9.37 5.79 -2.91
N TRP A 39 8.61 4.74 -2.65
CA TRP A 39 8.09 4.40 -1.32
C TRP A 39 8.53 2.99 -0.92
N ALA A 40 9.28 2.92 0.18
CA ALA A 40 9.68 1.69 0.83
C ALA A 40 8.62 1.26 1.85
N ILE A 41 7.91 0.18 1.58
CA ILE A 41 6.87 -0.35 2.46
C ILE A 41 7.55 -1.23 3.52
N LEU A 42 7.41 -0.82 4.78
CA LEU A 42 8.00 -1.49 5.94
C LEU A 42 7.04 -2.53 6.54
N ASP A 43 5.74 -2.33 6.34
CA ASP A 43 4.70 -3.17 6.91
C ASP A 43 3.49 -3.26 5.98
N LEU A 44 3.00 -4.48 5.80
CA LEU A 44 1.86 -4.79 4.91
C LEU A 44 0.55 -4.96 5.70
N ASN A 45 0.52 -4.60 6.99
CA ASN A 45 -0.67 -4.77 7.81
C ASN A 45 -1.69 -3.65 7.52
N TYR A 46 -2.40 -3.78 6.41
CA TYR A 46 -3.45 -2.86 6.00
C TYR A 46 -4.82 -3.54 6.02
N THR A 47 -5.66 -3.17 6.98
CA THR A 47 -7.06 -3.61 7.02
C THR A 47 -7.94 -2.61 6.28
N ARG A 48 -8.55 -3.05 5.17
CA ARG A 48 -9.42 -2.20 4.35
C ARG A 48 -10.75 -1.91 5.09
N LYS A 49 -10.88 -0.72 5.67
CA LYS A 49 -12.10 -0.31 6.42
C LYS A 49 -13.36 -0.12 5.56
N ARG A 50 -13.21 0.15 4.25
CA ARG A 50 -14.35 0.37 3.34
C ARG A 50 -14.42 -0.73 2.27
N LYS A 51 -15.55 -1.45 2.21
CA LYS A 51 -15.89 -2.32 1.08
C LYS A 51 -15.94 -1.46 -0.19
N PRO A 52 -15.41 -1.93 -1.34
CA PRO A 52 -15.60 -1.24 -2.60
C PRO A 52 -17.11 -1.01 -2.80
N LYS A 53 -17.48 0.22 -3.19
CA LYS A 53 -18.86 0.51 -3.58
C LYS A 53 -19.13 -0.39 -4.79
N GLU A 54 -19.99 -1.38 -4.62
CA GLU A 54 -20.38 -2.28 -5.69
C GLU A 54 -20.80 -1.43 -6.88
N LYS A 55 -20.14 -1.62 -8.03
CA LYS A 55 -20.49 -0.87 -9.24
C LYS A 55 -21.96 -1.18 -9.51
N ARG A 56 -22.83 -0.16 -9.41
CA ARG A 56 -24.20 -0.27 -9.91
C ARG A 56 -24.08 -0.58 -11.40
N LYS A 57 -24.56 -1.77 -11.77
CA LYS A 57 -24.60 -2.28 -13.13
C LYS A 57 -25.64 -1.53 -13.95
#